data_AF-A0AAX3YZF0-F1
#
_entry.id   AF-A0AAX3YZF0-F1
#
_cell.length_a   1.000
_cell.length_b   1.000
_cell.length_c   1.000
_cell.angle_alpha   90.00
_cell.angle_beta   90.00
_cell.angle_gamma   90.00
#
_symmetry.space_group_name_H-M   'P 1'
#
loop_
_entity.id
_entity.type
_entity.pdbx_description
1 polymer ?
#
loop_
_entity_poly.entity_id
_entity_poly.type
_entity_poly.pdbx_seq_one_letter_code
_entity_poly.pdbx_strand_id
1 'polypeptide(L)'
;MIREDWLQKSGFSASPKTLAEYVTLFNAIHAGDYNGDGKTDSWGITSEKDLRDLDGFMNPAFGIHATWLKDDQGKLINAQISPQERSKLEFYHSLYQKGLLSSQYITTNWELKEDEFYTGKVGVVSVSSPGNVGVYQEKMRQIHPDATLTLLDPPEGPAGKGLAATDVSMETRGFAMSSLSKHKKEVMILLDFLASPEGQMMEQMGFENTHYVRQGDTISVTPKINAWYPRFIQAANWKPPVEWRTPAMLRYIDNSQRYFRADNAFIFPASFAAAIDSTSSIYNQWAYQFVSGKASFDKWDQYVSAWKAAGGNAMTEYAEEKLK
;
A
#
# COMPACT_ATOMS: atom_id res chain seq x y z
N MET A 1 -5.74 -0.55 7.33
CA MET A 1 -6.05 0.25 8.53
C MET A 1 -7.55 0.29 8.71
N ILE A 2 -8.02 0.30 9.95
CA ILE A 2 -9.44 0.25 10.34
C ILE A 2 -9.63 1.05 11.64
N ARG A 3 -10.85 1.47 11.97
CA ARG A 3 -11.16 1.91 13.34
C ARG A 3 -11.17 0.72 14.31
N GLU A 4 -10.55 0.89 15.46
CA GLU A 4 -10.45 -0.17 16.46
C GLU A 4 -11.81 -0.58 17.03
N ASP A 5 -12.72 0.37 17.22
CA ASP A 5 -14.07 0.10 17.68
C ASP A 5 -14.88 -0.70 16.64
N TRP A 6 -14.65 -0.48 15.34
CA TRP A 6 -15.26 -1.26 14.27
C TRP A 6 -14.71 -2.69 14.24
N LEU A 7 -13.40 -2.86 14.42
CA LEU A 7 -12.77 -4.17 14.55
C LEU A 7 -13.38 -4.97 15.70
N GLN A 8 -13.51 -4.35 16.88
CA GLN A 8 -14.11 -4.97 18.07
C GLN A 8 -15.59 -5.28 17.88
N LYS A 9 -16.37 -4.35 17.31
CA LYS A 9 -17.79 -4.55 16.99
C LYS A 9 -18.01 -5.68 15.98
N SER A 10 -17.04 -5.95 15.11
CA SER A 10 -17.02 -7.10 14.19
C SER A 10 -16.61 -8.42 14.86
N GLY A 11 -16.39 -8.43 16.18
CA GLY A 11 -16.05 -9.62 16.95
C GLY A 11 -14.56 -9.95 17.02
N PHE A 12 -13.69 -9.03 16.60
CA PHE A 12 -12.24 -9.23 16.59
C PHE A 12 -11.56 -8.43 17.70
N SER A 13 -10.88 -9.12 18.62
CA SER A 13 -10.02 -8.50 19.64
C SER A 13 -8.59 -8.21 19.15
N ALA A 14 -8.24 -8.70 17.96
CA ALA A 14 -6.95 -8.51 17.29
C ALA A 14 -7.13 -8.58 15.77
N SER A 15 -6.07 -8.34 14.99
CA SER A 15 -6.15 -8.46 13.52
C SER A 15 -6.65 -9.83 13.06
N PRO A 16 -7.54 -9.88 12.04
CA PRO A 16 -7.86 -11.12 11.35
C PRO A 16 -6.59 -11.78 10.82
N LYS A 17 -6.51 -13.10 10.95
CA LYS A 17 -5.33 -13.89 10.60
C LYS A 17 -5.42 -14.48 9.21
N THR A 18 -6.60 -14.86 8.75
CA THR A 18 -6.78 -15.61 7.49
C THR A 18 -7.63 -14.84 6.49
N LEU A 19 -7.54 -15.19 5.20
CA LEU A 19 -8.44 -14.66 4.17
C LEU A 19 -9.93 -14.80 4.56
N ALA A 20 -10.32 -15.92 5.17
CA ALA A 20 -11.70 -16.15 5.60
C ALA A 20 -12.12 -15.21 6.73
N GLU A 21 -11.25 -14.97 7.72
CA GLU A 21 -11.53 -14.02 8.80
C GLU A 21 -11.62 -12.58 8.27
N TYR A 22 -10.80 -12.22 7.28
CA TYR A 22 -10.92 -10.94 6.58
C TYR A 22 -12.27 -10.80 5.86
N VAL A 23 -12.74 -11.84 5.18
CA VAL A 23 -14.08 -11.87 4.59
C VAL A 23 -15.15 -11.69 5.67
N THR A 24 -15.01 -12.34 6.83
CA THR A 24 -15.92 -12.16 7.97
C THR A 24 -15.94 -10.72 8.47
N LEU A 25 -14.77 -10.10 8.65
CA LEU A 25 -14.65 -8.69 9.03
C LEU A 25 -15.35 -7.77 8.02
N PHE A 26 -15.06 -7.94 6.73
CA PHE A 26 -15.67 -7.12 5.68
C PHE A 26 -17.19 -7.28 5.63
N ASN A 27 -17.71 -8.50 5.79
CA ASN A 27 -19.15 -8.74 5.87
C ASN A 27 -19.79 -8.07 7.10
N ALA A 28 -19.12 -8.13 8.26
CA ALA A 28 -19.63 -7.52 9.48
C ALA A 28 -19.74 -5.99 9.36
N ILE A 29 -18.75 -5.35 8.71
CA ILE A 29 -18.79 -3.91 8.38
C ILE A 29 -19.94 -3.62 7.41
N HIS A 30 -20.03 -4.38 6.31
CA HIS A 30 -21.04 -4.17 5.28
C HIS A 30 -22.47 -4.30 5.84
N ALA A 31 -22.73 -5.37 6.60
CA ALA A 31 -24.05 -5.68 7.16
C ALA A 31 -24.42 -4.82 8.37
N GLY A 32 -23.43 -4.21 9.04
CA GLY A 32 -23.59 -3.71 10.41
C GLY A 32 -23.98 -2.25 10.56
N ASP A 33 -24.09 -1.47 9.47
CA ASP A 33 -24.34 -0.02 9.48
C ASP A 33 -23.46 0.69 10.52
N TYR A 34 -22.15 0.54 10.37
CA TYR A 34 -21.20 1.04 11.37
C TYR A 34 -21.03 2.57 11.31
N ASN A 35 -21.38 3.19 10.18
CA ASN A 35 -21.44 4.64 10.01
C ASN A 35 -22.76 5.25 10.53
N GLY A 36 -23.80 4.43 10.77
CA GLY A 36 -25.03 4.83 11.45
C GLY A 36 -25.97 5.68 10.59
N ASP A 37 -25.89 5.55 9.26
CA ASP A 37 -26.73 6.33 8.34
C ASP A 37 -28.04 5.62 7.99
N GLY A 38 -28.30 4.45 8.60
CA GLY A 38 -29.48 3.64 8.39
C GLY A 38 -29.43 2.82 7.11
N LYS A 39 -28.29 2.75 6.41
CA LYS A 39 -28.12 2.03 5.16
C LYS A 39 -27.05 0.94 5.28
N THR A 40 -27.35 -0.20 4.65
CA THR A 40 -26.40 -1.31 4.51
C THR A 40 -25.63 -1.16 3.21
N ASP A 41 -24.81 -0.12 3.12
CA ASP A 41 -24.13 0.24 1.87
C ASP A 41 -22.64 0.60 2.03
N SER A 42 -22.08 0.35 3.21
CA SER A 42 -20.66 0.51 3.48
C SER A 42 -19.88 -0.65 2.86
N TRP A 43 -18.75 -0.36 2.21
CA TRP A 43 -17.85 -1.42 1.73
C TRP A 43 -16.88 -1.85 2.82
N GLY A 44 -16.52 -3.13 2.83
CA GLY A 44 -15.50 -3.64 3.74
C GLY A 44 -14.12 -3.06 3.41
N ILE A 45 -13.79 -2.94 2.13
CA ILE A 45 -12.49 -2.45 1.64
C ILE A 45 -12.62 -1.73 0.29
N THR A 46 -11.67 -0.84 -0.01
CA THR A 46 -11.54 -0.16 -1.31
C THR A 46 -10.10 -0.19 -1.82
N SER A 47 -9.94 0.25 -3.07
CA SER A 47 -8.66 0.49 -3.75
C SER A 47 -8.73 1.83 -4.48
N GLU A 48 -7.62 2.26 -5.09
CA GLU A 48 -7.56 3.49 -5.89
C GLU A 48 -7.10 3.19 -7.33
N LYS A 49 -7.93 3.50 -8.33
CA LYS A 49 -7.70 3.39 -9.79
C LYS A 49 -7.40 1.99 -10.35
N ASP A 50 -6.79 1.13 -9.56
CA ASP A 50 -6.45 -0.26 -9.87
C ASP A 50 -6.48 -1.10 -8.58
N LEU A 51 -5.89 -2.29 -8.57
CA LEU A 51 -5.91 -3.23 -7.42
C LEU A 51 -4.61 -3.20 -6.58
N ARG A 52 -3.67 -2.30 -6.89
CA ARG A 52 -2.34 -2.28 -6.28
C ARG A 52 -2.36 -2.12 -4.76
N ASP A 53 -3.32 -1.34 -4.23
CA ASP A 53 -3.48 -1.16 -2.78
C ASP A 53 -3.80 -2.49 -2.08
N LEU A 54 -4.57 -3.38 -2.73
CA LEU A 54 -4.91 -4.71 -2.22
C LEU A 54 -3.76 -5.68 -2.41
N ASP A 55 -3.12 -5.64 -3.58
CA ASP A 55 -1.99 -6.51 -3.92
C ASP A 55 -0.86 -6.41 -2.89
N GLY A 56 -0.64 -5.20 -2.35
CA GLY A 56 0.38 -4.91 -1.34
C GLY A 56 0.37 -5.81 -0.11
N PHE A 57 -0.78 -6.36 0.28
CA PHE A 57 -0.91 -7.25 1.44
C PHE A 57 -1.59 -8.59 1.15
N MET A 58 -2.18 -8.75 -0.05
CA MET A 58 -2.83 -9.99 -0.46
C MET A 58 -1.92 -10.90 -1.28
N ASN A 59 -0.98 -10.36 -2.06
CA ASN A 59 -0.13 -11.14 -2.97
C ASN A 59 0.48 -12.40 -2.30
N PRO A 60 1.12 -12.30 -1.12
CA PRO A 60 1.73 -13.47 -0.48
C PRO A 60 0.75 -14.57 -0.08
N ALA A 61 -0.50 -14.23 0.25
CA ALA A 61 -1.53 -15.22 0.57
C ALA A 61 -1.85 -16.15 -0.61
N PHE A 62 -1.60 -15.67 -1.84
CA PHE A 62 -1.79 -16.39 -3.10
C PHE A 62 -0.47 -16.87 -3.72
N GLY A 63 0.67 -16.68 -3.06
CA GLY A 63 1.98 -17.16 -3.52
C GLY A 63 2.66 -16.22 -4.50
N ILE A 64 2.16 -14.99 -4.61
CA ILE A 64 2.77 -13.94 -5.41
C ILE A 64 3.78 -13.21 -4.53
N HIS A 65 5.02 -13.34 -4.94
CA HIS A 65 6.17 -13.22 -4.07
C HIS A 65 7.33 -12.47 -4.72
N ALA A 66 7.20 -12.19 -6.01
CA ALA A 66 8.10 -11.43 -6.84
C ALA A 66 7.36 -11.06 -8.14
N THR A 67 7.87 -10.10 -8.90
CA THR A 67 7.38 -9.73 -10.23
C THR A 67 7.49 -10.89 -11.21
N TRP A 68 8.60 -11.63 -11.14
CA TRP A 68 8.83 -12.82 -11.97
C TRP A 68 8.81 -14.09 -11.10
N LEU A 69 7.92 -15.00 -11.40
CA LEU A 69 7.78 -16.30 -10.73
C LEU A 69 8.39 -17.41 -11.59
N LYS A 70 8.53 -18.60 -11.01
CA LYS A 70 8.79 -19.83 -11.76
C LYS A 70 7.50 -20.63 -11.86
N ASP A 71 7.19 -21.11 -13.06
CA ASP A 71 6.11 -22.07 -13.26
C ASP A 71 6.53 -23.49 -12.81
N ASP A 72 5.62 -24.46 -12.94
CA ASP A 72 5.84 -25.85 -12.53
C ASP A 72 6.97 -26.54 -13.32
N GLN A 73 7.36 -25.99 -14.48
CA GLN A 73 8.46 -26.46 -15.31
C GLN A 73 9.77 -25.74 -14.99
N GLY A 74 9.75 -24.80 -14.04
CA GLY A 74 10.89 -23.97 -13.66
C GLY A 74 11.17 -22.80 -14.61
N LYS A 75 10.30 -22.55 -15.59
CA LYS A 75 10.42 -21.43 -16.53
C LYS A 75 9.92 -20.15 -15.88
N LEU A 76 10.55 -19.03 -16.24
CA LEU A 76 10.16 -17.71 -15.75
C LEU A 76 8.82 -17.28 -16.34
N ILE A 77 7.93 -16.76 -15.49
CA ILE A 77 6.62 -16.22 -15.87
C ILE A 77 6.37 -14.92 -15.10
N ASN A 78 5.78 -13.92 -15.75
CA ASN A 78 5.37 -12.71 -15.05
C ASN A 78 4.19 -13.03 -14.11
N ALA A 79 4.24 -12.52 -12.88
CA ALA A 79 3.19 -12.75 -11.89
C ALA A 79 1.79 -12.43 -12.41
N GLN A 80 1.62 -11.37 -13.22
CA GLN A 80 0.31 -10.92 -13.73
C GLN A 80 -0.41 -11.97 -14.60
N ILE A 81 0.32 -12.89 -15.22
CA ILE A 81 -0.25 -13.95 -16.07
C ILE A 81 -0.15 -15.35 -15.42
N SER A 82 0.18 -15.41 -14.14
CA SER A 82 0.36 -16.66 -13.40
C SER A 82 -0.96 -17.26 -12.90
N PRO A 83 -1.02 -18.57 -12.62
CA PRO A 83 -2.16 -19.18 -11.94
C PRO A 83 -2.46 -18.55 -10.57
N GLN A 84 -1.45 -18.11 -9.85
CA GLN A 84 -1.55 -17.43 -8.55
C GLN A 84 -2.33 -16.12 -8.67
N GLU A 85 -2.05 -15.33 -9.71
CA GLU A 85 -2.78 -14.10 -10.02
C GLU A 85 -4.23 -14.38 -10.36
N ARG A 86 -4.49 -15.42 -11.16
CA ARG A 86 -5.85 -15.84 -11.47
C ARG A 86 -6.65 -16.13 -10.20
N SER A 87 -6.12 -16.93 -9.29
CA SER A 87 -6.79 -17.27 -8.03
C SER A 87 -7.02 -16.04 -7.13
N LYS A 88 -6.08 -15.09 -7.11
CA LYS A 88 -6.24 -13.83 -6.38
C LYS A 88 -7.35 -12.97 -6.98
N LEU A 89 -7.42 -12.85 -8.30
CA LEU A 89 -8.49 -12.12 -8.99
C LEU A 89 -9.86 -12.79 -8.79
N GLU A 90 -9.93 -14.13 -8.73
CA GLU A 90 -11.16 -14.86 -8.37
C GLU A 90 -11.60 -14.53 -6.94
N PHE A 91 -10.66 -14.41 -6.00
CA PHE A 91 -10.96 -13.96 -4.65
C PHE A 91 -11.47 -12.52 -4.62
N TYR A 92 -10.83 -11.59 -5.34
CA TYR A 92 -11.32 -10.20 -5.46
C TYR A 92 -12.68 -10.10 -6.12
N HIS A 93 -12.94 -10.91 -7.15
CA HIS A 93 -14.25 -11.05 -7.75
C HIS A 93 -15.31 -11.46 -6.72
N SER A 94 -14.99 -12.42 -5.85
CA SER A 94 -15.90 -12.85 -4.78
C SER A 94 -16.21 -11.72 -3.78
N LEU A 95 -15.22 -10.88 -3.45
CA LEU A 95 -15.43 -9.70 -2.59
C LEU A 95 -16.32 -8.67 -3.29
N TYR A 96 -16.09 -8.42 -4.57
CA TYR A 96 -16.86 -7.48 -5.38
C TYR A 96 -18.33 -7.94 -5.50
N GLN A 97 -18.58 -9.22 -5.83
CA GLN A 97 -19.92 -9.78 -5.93
C GLN A 97 -20.71 -9.71 -4.63
N LYS A 98 -20.03 -9.86 -3.48
CA LYS A 98 -20.63 -9.73 -2.15
C LYS A 98 -20.80 -8.28 -1.69
N GLY A 99 -20.41 -7.28 -2.50
CA GLY A 99 -20.45 -5.87 -2.11
C GLY A 99 -19.43 -5.49 -1.03
N LEU A 100 -18.38 -6.30 -0.84
CA LEU A 100 -17.34 -6.09 0.18
C LEU A 100 -16.18 -5.26 -0.32
N LEU A 101 -15.82 -5.40 -1.60
CA LEU A 101 -14.91 -4.51 -2.30
C LEU A 101 -15.73 -3.38 -2.93
N SER A 102 -15.30 -2.13 -2.75
CA SER A 102 -15.91 -0.96 -3.37
C SER A 102 -16.13 -1.19 -4.87
N SER A 103 -17.34 -0.95 -5.35
CA SER A 103 -17.64 -1.03 -6.78
C SER A 103 -17.08 0.15 -7.57
N GLN A 104 -16.58 1.18 -6.88
CA GLN A 104 -16.13 2.45 -7.43
C GLN A 104 -14.60 2.58 -7.45
N TYR A 105 -13.85 1.56 -7.02
CA TYR A 105 -12.40 1.64 -6.86
C TYR A 105 -11.67 2.16 -8.12
N ILE A 106 -12.18 1.84 -9.31
CA ILE A 106 -11.56 2.25 -10.59
C ILE A 106 -11.63 3.76 -10.84
N THR A 107 -12.65 4.45 -10.33
CA THR A 107 -12.81 5.91 -10.43
C THR A 107 -12.39 6.63 -9.15
N THR A 108 -12.06 5.88 -8.11
CA THR A 108 -11.63 6.42 -6.83
C THR A 108 -10.23 6.98 -6.97
N ASN A 109 -10.04 8.25 -6.59
CA ASN A 109 -8.73 8.86 -6.39
C ASN A 109 -8.36 8.87 -4.90
N TRP A 110 -7.14 9.30 -4.59
CA TRP A 110 -6.62 9.33 -3.23
C TRP A 110 -7.54 10.10 -2.28
N GLU A 111 -7.99 11.28 -2.67
CA GLU A 111 -8.83 12.15 -1.85
C GLU A 111 -10.20 11.53 -1.57
N LEU A 112 -10.83 10.90 -2.57
CA LEU A 112 -12.11 10.24 -2.40
C LEU A 112 -11.97 9.00 -1.50
N LYS A 113 -10.91 8.20 -1.66
CA LYS A 113 -10.61 7.07 -0.77
C LYS A 113 -10.49 7.49 0.69
N GLU A 114 -9.81 8.61 0.93
CA GLU A 114 -9.71 9.21 2.27
C GLU A 114 -11.07 9.63 2.82
N ASP A 115 -11.84 10.39 2.04
CA ASP A 115 -13.17 10.86 2.42
C ASP A 115 -14.14 9.71 2.72
N GLU A 116 -14.19 8.69 1.86
CA GLU A 116 -14.99 7.48 2.05
C GLU A 116 -14.60 6.73 3.33
N PHE A 117 -13.32 6.71 3.69
CA PHE A 117 -12.87 6.10 4.94
C PHE A 117 -13.30 6.93 6.16
N TYR A 118 -13.13 8.26 6.13
CA TYR A 118 -13.48 9.12 7.26
C TYR A 118 -15.00 9.23 7.50
N THR A 119 -15.78 9.21 6.43
CA THR A 119 -17.25 9.20 6.49
C THR A 119 -17.83 7.82 6.80
N GLY A 120 -16.99 6.79 6.82
CA GLY A 120 -17.38 5.41 7.12
C GLY A 120 -18.01 4.67 5.94
N LYS A 121 -17.99 5.24 4.73
CA LYS A 121 -18.42 4.56 3.51
C LYS A 121 -17.56 3.34 3.19
N VAL A 122 -16.30 3.34 3.60
CA VAL A 122 -15.38 2.19 3.54
C VAL A 122 -14.80 1.92 4.92
N GLY A 123 -14.81 0.67 5.37
CA GLY A 123 -14.29 0.30 6.69
C GLY A 123 -12.78 0.07 6.76
N VAL A 124 -12.16 -0.39 5.67
CA VAL A 124 -10.71 -0.69 5.62
C VAL A 124 -10.05 -0.04 4.42
N VAL A 125 -8.92 0.62 4.65
CA VAL A 125 -8.06 1.20 3.60
C VAL A 125 -6.60 0.76 3.73
N SER A 126 -5.90 0.70 2.60
CA SER A 126 -4.45 0.55 2.57
C SER A 126 -3.75 1.88 2.91
N VAL A 127 -2.57 1.81 3.50
CA VAL A 127 -1.75 2.98 3.86
C VAL A 127 -0.30 2.74 3.45
N SER A 128 0.34 3.77 2.92
CA SER A 128 1.63 3.66 2.23
C SER A 128 2.85 4.09 3.05
N SER A 129 2.67 4.57 4.28
CA SER A 129 3.77 4.97 5.17
C SER A 129 3.32 5.03 6.63
N PRO A 130 4.25 4.94 7.62
CA PRO A 130 3.89 5.14 9.01
C PRO A 130 3.42 6.59 9.28
N GLY A 131 4.01 7.59 8.62
CA GLY A 131 3.57 8.99 8.74
C GLY A 131 2.11 9.18 8.33
N ASN A 132 1.67 8.50 7.26
CA ASN A 132 0.28 8.55 6.79
C ASN A 132 -0.68 7.99 7.84
N VAL A 133 -0.30 6.98 8.62
CA VAL A 133 -1.13 6.46 9.72
C VAL A 133 -1.46 7.56 10.73
N GLY A 134 -0.51 8.43 11.06
CA GLY A 134 -0.72 9.57 11.96
C GLY A 134 -1.67 10.61 11.37
N VAL A 135 -1.44 10.99 10.12
CA VAL A 135 -2.28 11.95 9.41
C VAL A 135 -3.74 11.48 9.36
N TYR A 136 -3.95 10.20 9.02
CA TYR A 136 -5.29 9.62 9.01
C TYR A 136 -5.92 9.59 10.41
N GLN A 137 -5.14 9.26 11.45
CA GLN A 137 -5.62 9.27 12.82
C GLN A 137 -6.08 10.68 13.26
N GLU A 138 -5.34 11.73 12.93
CA GLU A 138 -5.73 13.10 13.28
C GLU A 138 -6.96 13.55 12.50
N LYS A 139 -7.01 13.31 11.18
CA LYS A 139 -8.18 13.64 10.36
C LYS A 139 -9.43 12.88 10.82
N MET A 140 -9.29 11.59 11.16
CA MET A 140 -10.38 10.78 11.69
C MET A 140 -10.94 11.39 12.98
N ARG A 141 -10.09 11.84 13.91
CA ARG A 141 -10.54 12.48 15.17
C ARG A 141 -11.21 13.83 15.02
N GLN A 142 -10.94 14.55 13.93
CA GLN A 142 -11.67 15.80 13.66
C GLN A 142 -13.16 15.55 13.37
N ILE A 143 -13.50 14.37 12.85
CA ILE A 143 -14.87 13.97 12.52
C ILE A 143 -15.46 13.08 13.62
N HIS A 144 -14.65 12.17 14.15
CA HIS A 144 -15.01 11.19 15.18
C HIS A 144 -14.03 11.29 16.36
N PRO A 145 -14.24 12.21 17.33
CA PRO A 145 -13.24 12.55 18.36
C PRO A 145 -12.67 11.37 19.16
N ASP A 146 -13.47 10.34 19.40
CA ASP A 146 -13.10 9.16 20.18
C ASP A 146 -12.53 8.01 19.32
N ALA A 147 -12.46 8.18 18.00
CA ALA A 147 -12.01 7.13 17.10
C ALA A 147 -10.50 6.90 17.21
N THR A 148 -10.13 5.64 17.42
CA THR A 148 -8.74 5.16 17.34
C THR A 148 -8.59 4.30 16.10
N LEU A 149 -7.54 4.55 15.33
CA LEU A 149 -7.17 3.77 14.15
C LEU A 149 -6.11 2.74 14.52
N THR A 150 -6.29 1.53 14.00
CA THR A 150 -5.31 0.45 14.12
C THR A 150 -4.93 -0.11 12.77
N LEU A 151 -3.71 -0.61 12.69
CA LEU A 151 -3.22 -1.30 11.50
C LEU A 151 -3.59 -2.78 11.59
N LEU A 152 -3.91 -3.38 10.44
CA LEU A 152 -4.16 -4.82 10.34
C LEU A 152 -2.91 -5.54 9.80
N ASP A 153 -2.71 -6.81 10.20
CA ASP A 153 -1.66 -7.66 9.62
C ASP A 153 -2.10 -8.26 8.30
N PRO A 154 -1.20 -8.50 7.33
CA PRO A 154 -1.60 -9.18 6.10
C PRO A 154 -2.26 -10.54 6.41
N PRO A 155 -3.26 -10.98 5.65
CA PRO A 155 -3.84 -12.31 5.82
C PRO A 155 -2.81 -13.39 5.51
N GLU A 156 -2.93 -14.50 6.22
CA GLU A 156 -2.40 -15.79 5.82
C GLU A 156 -3.34 -16.45 4.82
N GLY A 157 -2.78 -16.96 3.74
CA GLY A 157 -3.45 -17.81 2.77
C GLY A 157 -2.67 -19.10 2.52
N PRO A 158 -3.15 -19.95 1.60
CA PRO A 158 -2.56 -21.27 1.34
C PRO A 158 -1.07 -21.24 0.98
N ALA A 159 -0.58 -20.12 0.46
CA ALA A 159 0.80 -19.95 0.04
C ALA A 159 1.65 -19.10 1.01
N GLY A 160 1.09 -18.72 2.16
CA GLY A 160 1.81 -18.02 3.23
C GLY A 160 1.21 -16.67 3.60
N LYS A 161 2.02 -15.85 4.26
CA LYS A 161 1.65 -14.55 4.81
C LYS A 161 2.78 -13.56 4.57
N GLY A 162 2.45 -12.32 4.23
CA GLY A 162 3.45 -11.25 4.13
C GLY A 162 2.93 -10.01 3.41
N LEU A 163 3.86 -9.13 3.07
CA LEU A 163 3.63 -7.99 2.19
C LEU A 163 4.19 -8.28 0.81
N ALA A 164 3.70 -7.57 -0.20
CA ALA A 164 4.21 -7.67 -1.56
C ALA A 164 5.73 -7.41 -1.60
N ALA A 165 6.41 -8.10 -2.50
CA ALA A 165 7.82 -7.84 -2.74
C ALA A 165 8.04 -6.39 -3.18
N THR A 166 9.10 -5.78 -2.67
CA THR A 166 9.44 -4.38 -2.92
C THR A 166 10.54 -4.31 -3.96
N ASP A 167 10.27 -3.67 -5.09
CA ASP A 167 11.30 -3.32 -6.06
C ASP A 167 12.30 -2.34 -5.43
N VAL A 168 13.56 -2.78 -5.35
CA VAL A 168 14.68 -2.00 -4.80
C VAL A 168 15.66 -1.59 -5.90
N SER A 169 15.35 -1.84 -7.16
CA SER A 169 16.20 -1.52 -8.31
C SER A 169 16.23 -0.01 -8.60
N MET A 170 15.15 0.71 -8.28
CA MET A 170 15.05 2.16 -8.47
C MET A 170 14.09 2.78 -7.44
N GLU A 171 14.54 3.79 -6.69
CA GLU A 171 13.63 4.65 -5.92
C GLU A 171 13.01 5.68 -6.87
N THR A 172 11.67 5.67 -6.96
CA THR A 172 10.93 6.54 -7.89
C THR A 172 10.77 7.96 -7.37
N ARG A 173 11.10 8.22 -6.10
CA ARG A 173 10.99 9.53 -5.45
C ARG A 173 12.37 10.09 -5.15
N GLY A 174 12.56 11.37 -5.45
CA GLY A 174 13.80 12.05 -5.10
C GLY A 174 13.79 13.51 -5.49
N PHE A 175 14.89 14.17 -5.16
CA PHE A 175 15.13 15.54 -5.53
C PHE A 175 16.20 15.59 -6.62
N ALA A 176 15.94 16.38 -7.66
CA ALA A 176 16.92 16.68 -8.69
C ALA A 176 17.20 18.19 -8.70
N MET A 177 18.48 18.54 -8.84
CA MET A 177 18.88 19.92 -9.06
C MET A 177 18.90 20.20 -10.56
N SER A 178 18.12 21.18 -11.00
CA SER A 178 18.17 21.65 -12.39
C SER A 178 19.59 22.10 -12.75
N SER A 179 20.08 21.69 -13.93
CA SER A 179 21.35 22.13 -14.48
C SER A 179 21.42 23.66 -14.66
N LEU A 180 20.27 24.32 -14.78
CA LEU A 180 20.13 25.77 -14.92
C LEU A 180 20.18 26.55 -13.61
N SER A 181 20.15 25.88 -12.45
CA SER A 181 20.16 26.57 -11.15
C SER A 181 21.41 27.44 -11.00
N LYS A 182 21.22 28.70 -10.59
CA LYS A 182 22.31 29.63 -10.24
C LYS A 182 22.82 29.43 -8.81
N HIS A 183 22.11 28.64 -7.99
CA HIS A 183 22.34 28.48 -6.55
C HIS A 183 22.78 27.05 -6.19
N LYS A 184 23.62 26.43 -7.02
CA LYS A 184 23.99 25.01 -6.87
C LYS A 184 24.71 24.73 -5.56
N LYS A 185 25.57 25.66 -5.13
CA LYS A 185 26.33 25.55 -3.89
C LYS A 185 25.41 25.62 -2.67
N GLU A 186 24.47 26.56 -2.66
CA GLU A 186 23.50 26.76 -1.58
C GLU A 186 22.56 25.56 -1.45
N VAL A 187 22.11 24.99 -2.58
CA VAL A 187 21.33 23.75 -2.57
C VAL A 187 22.12 22.61 -1.94
N MET A 188 23.40 22.46 -2.27
CA MET A 188 24.23 21.42 -1.67
C MET A 188 24.45 21.63 -0.17
N ILE A 189 24.66 22.88 0.27
CA ILE A 189 24.76 23.22 1.71
C ILE A 189 23.45 22.86 2.44
N LEU A 190 22.29 23.15 1.84
CA LEU A 190 21.00 22.78 2.43
C LEU A 190 20.86 21.26 2.55
N LEU A 191 21.17 20.50 1.50
CA LEU A 191 21.08 19.04 1.53
C LEU A 191 22.06 18.42 2.55
N ASP A 192 23.27 18.97 2.66
CA ASP A 192 24.26 18.57 3.66
C ASP A 192 23.76 18.84 5.09
N PHE A 193 23.21 20.04 5.34
CA PHE A 193 22.56 20.36 6.62
C PHE A 193 21.41 19.38 6.92
N LEU A 194 20.54 19.09 5.96
CA LEU A 194 19.41 18.18 6.17
C LEU A 194 19.86 16.75 6.49
N ALA A 195 21.04 16.34 6.03
CA ALA A 195 21.64 15.04 6.37
C ALA A 195 22.35 15.02 7.75
N SER A 196 22.68 16.18 8.32
CA SER A 196 23.30 16.28 9.65
C SER A 196 22.37 15.83 10.79
N PRO A 197 22.88 15.53 12.00
CA PRO A 197 22.05 15.21 13.16
C PRO A 197 20.99 16.29 13.47
N GLU A 198 21.36 17.57 13.36
CA GLU A 198 20.47 18.71 13.59
C GLU A 198 19.39 18.80 12.51
N GLY A 199 19.77 18.60 11.25
CA GLY A 199 18.84 18.56 10.13
C GLY A 199 17.85 17.39 10.25
N GLN A 200 18.33 16.22 10.66
CA GLN A 200 17.47 15.05 10.91
C GLN A 200 16.56 15.26 12.11
N MET A 201 17.01 15.94 13.17
CA MET A 201 16.13 16.34 14.28
C MET A 201 15.00 17.24 13.77
N MET A 202 15.30 18.23 12.93
CA MET A 202 14.28 19.09 12.33
C MET A 202 13.35 18.31 11.38
N GLU A 203 13.91 17.52 10.47
CA GLU A 203 13.14 16.76 9.48
C GLU A 203 12.23 15.71 10.12
N GLN A 204 12.66 15.05 11.20
CA GLN A 204 11.92 13.93 11.80
C GLN A 204 11.11 14.30 13.05
N MET A 205 11.43 15.40 13.74
CA MET A 205 10.69 15.86 14.92
C MET A 205 9.96 17.20 14.71
N GLY A 206 10.19 17.88 13.58
CA GLY A 206 9.67 19.21 13.31
C GLY A 206 10.39 20.31 14.10
N PHE A 207 9.68 21.39 14.37
CA PHE A 207 10.21 22.56 15.07
C PHE A 207 9.96 22.54 16.59
N GLU A 208 10.96 22.96 17.36
CA GLU A 208 10.85 23.20 18.80
C GLU A 208 9.76 24.24 19.10
N ASN A 209 9.08 24.09 20.23
CA ASN A 209 7.91 24.86 20.67
C ASN A 209 6.66 24.72 19.78
N THR A 210 6.73 23.92 18.72
CA THR A 210 5.57 23.60 17.87
C THR A 210 5.23 22.11 17.94
N HIS A 211 6.21 21.25 17.64
CA HIS A 211 6.04 19.79 17.54
C HIS A 211 6.69 19.06 18.72
N TYR A 212 7.74 19.64 19.31
CA TYR A 212 8.32 19.18 20.56
C TYR A 212 8.74 20.35 21.44
N VAL A 213 8.93 20.08 22.73
CA VAL A 213 9.43 21.03 23.74
C VAL A 213 10.64 20.39 24.41
N ARG A 214 11.71 21.15 24.58
CA ARG A 214 12.91 20.75 25.30
C ARG A 214 12.94 21.41 26.68
N GLN A 215 13.21 20.63 27.72
CA GLN A 215 13.44 21.10 29.08
C GLN A 215 14.71 20.44 29.62
N GLY A 216 15.84 21.15 29.50
CA GLY A 216 17.16 20.57 29.73
C GLY A 216 17.45 19.47 28.71
N ASP A 217 17.79 18.28 29.18
CA ASP A 217 18.04 17.10 28.34
C ASP A 217 16.76 16.31 27.99
N THR A 218 15.61 16.68 28.59
CA THR A 218 14.33 16.01 28.35
C THR A 218 13.62 16.63 27.15
N ILE A 219 13.13 15.78 26.25
CA ILE A 219 12.29 16.17 25.11
C ILE A 219 10.92 15.52 25.24
N SER A 220 9.86 16.31 25.11
CA SER A 220 8.47 15.85 25.03
C SER A 220 7.82 16.34 23.75
N VAL A 221 6.90 15.57 23.16
CA VAL A 221 6.22 15.95 21.92
C VAL A 221 4.85 16.56 22.18
N THR A 222 4.45 17.48 21.30
CA THR A 222 3.10 18.03 21.29
C THR A 222 2.21 17.20 20.37
N PRO A 223 0.87 17.27 20.49
CA PRO A 223 -0.03 16.57 19.56
C PRO A 223 0.18 16.93 18.08
N LYS A 224 0.75 18.11 17.78
CA LYS A 224 1.00 18.55 16.40
C LYS A 224 2.01 17.67 15.67
N ILE A 225 2.87 16.93 16.37
CA ILE A 225 3.86 16.05 15.74
C ILE A 225 3.21 14.97 14.87
N ASN A 226 1.99 14.54 15.18
CA ASN A 226 1.28 13.51 14.42
C ASN A 226 0.90 13.95 13.00
N ALA A 227 0.86 15.26 12.75
CA ALA A 227 0.64 15.85 11.43
C ALA A 227 1.95 16.30 10.75
N TRP A 228 3.10 16.14 11.41
CA TRP A 228 4.40 16.44 10.83
C TRP A 228 4.84 15.32 9.88
N TYR A 229 5.38 15.71 8.72
CA TYR A 229 5.91 14.78 7.75
C TYR A 229 7.26 15.29 7.22
N PRO A 230 8.34 14.48 7.29
CA PRO A 230 9.65 14.85 6.76
C PRO A 230 9.57 15.16 5.26
N ARG A 231 10.26 16.21 4.81
CA ARG A 231 10.12 16.72 3.44
C ARG A 231 11.24 16.25 2.52
N PHE A 232 12.45 16.02 3.04
CA PHE A 232 13.63 15.80 2.23
C PHE A 232 14.21 14.40 2.39
N ILE A 233 15.00 14.19 3.44
CA ILE A 233 15.77 12.97 3.66
C ILE A 233 15.43 12.43 5.04
N GLN A 234 15.04 11.16 5.09
CA GLN A 234 14.90 10.42 6.34
C GLN A 234 16.05 9.43 6.44
N ALA A 235 17.04 9.74 7.28
CA ALA A 235 18.15 8.85 7.53
C ALA A 235 17.65 7.61 8.29
N ALA A 236 17.77 6.43 7.67
CA ALA A 236 17.25 5.17 8.22
C ALA A 236 17.89 4.77 9.57
N ASN A 237 19.10 5.25 9.85
CA ASN A 237 19.84 4.98 11.09
C ASN A 237 19.58 6.03 12.19
N TRP A 238 18.86 7.11 11.90
CA TRP A 238 18.54 8.11 12.90
C TRP A 238 17.47 7.58 13.86
N LYS A 239 17.64 7.84 15.15
CA LYS A 239 16.72 7.41 16.21
C LYS A 239 16.14 8.64 16.90
N PRO A 240 14.81 8.71 17.07
CA PRO A 240 14.22 9.82 17.75
C PRO A 240 14.63 9.83 19.23
N PRO A 241 14.88 11.02 19.81
CA PRO A 241 15.26 11.14 21.22
C PRO A 241 14.11 10.80 22.18
N VAL A 242 12.87 10.82 21.67
CA VAL A 242 11.66 10.41 22.38
C VAL A 242 10.75 9.67 21.39
N GLU A 243 10.13 8.58 21.83
CA GLU A 243 9.17 7.87 20.98
C GLU A 243 7.88 8.68 20.87
N TRP A 244 7.57 9.13 19.66
CA TRP A 244 6.38 9.92 19.35
C TRP A 244 5.42 9.18 18.44
N ARG A 245 5.86 8.07 17.84
CA ARG A 245 5.05 7.28 16.93
C ARG A 245 3.99 6.52 17.72
N THR A 246 2.77 6.51 17.19
CA THR A 246 1.66 5.79 17.81
C THR A 246 1.87 4.27 17.72
N PRO A 247 1.18 3.45 18.54
CA PRO A 247 1.22 1.99 18.41
C PRO A 247 0.93 1.50 16.99
N ALA A 248 0.00 2.15 16.28
CA ALA A 248 -0.32 1.80 14.89
C ALA A 248 0.84 2.11 13.91
N MET A 249 1.56 3.23 14.11
CA MET A 249 2.77 3.54 13.34
C MET A 249 3.90 2.56 13.61
N LEU A 250 4.12 2.20 14.88
CA LEU A 250 5.14 1.23 15.26
C LEU A 250 4.82 -0.16 14.68
N ARG A 251 3.55 -0.55 14.69
CA ARG A 251 3.08 -1.78 14.05
C ARG A 251 3.27 -1.77 12.53
N TYR A 252 3.11 -0.63 11.88
CA TYR A 252 3.47 -0.49 10.46
C TYR A 252 4.94 -0.80 10.24
N ILE A 253 5.82 -0.16 11.02
CA ILE A 253 7.27 -0.33 10.90
C ILE A 253 7.68 -1.78 11.18
N ASP A 254 7.14 -2.40 12.23
CA ASP A 254 7.39 -3.81 12.56
C ASP A 254 6.95 -4.74 11.42
N ASN A 255 5.74 -4.56 10.89
CA ASN A 255 5.26 -5.36 9.76
C ASN A 255 6.11 -5.17 8.50
N SER A 256 6.50 -3.93 8.19
CA SER A 256 7.39 -3.65 7.06
C SER A 256 8.73 -4.36 7.23
N GLN A 257 9.33 -4.34 8.42
CA GLN A 257 10.61 -5.03 8.68
C GLN A 257 10.45 -6.55 8.65
N ARG A 258 9.40 -7.07 9.30
CA ARG A 258 9.13 -8.51 9.42
C ARG A 258 8.83 -9.18 8.10
N TYR A 259 8.08 -8.50 7.23
CA TYR A 259 7.63 -9.06 5.95
C TYR A 259 8.38 -8.47 4.74
N PHE A 260 9.45 -7.70 4.97
CA PHE A 260 10.24 -7.15 3.88
C PHE A 260 10.78 -8.30 3.02
N ARG A 261 10.59 -8.14 1.71
CA ARG A 261 11.21 -8.97 0.69
C ARG A 261 11.59 -8.11 -0.49
N ALA A 262 12.86 -8.15 -0.88
CA ALA A 262 13.30 -7.55 -2.12
C ALA A 262 12.69 -8.31 -3.30
N ASP A 263 12.14 -7.57 -4.26
CA ASP A 263 11.64 -8.12 -5.51
C ASP A 263 12.81 -8.50 -6.45
N ASN A 264 12.53 -9.36 -7.43
CA ASN A 264 13.43 -9.65 -8.55
C ASN A 264 13.15 -8.76 -9.78
N ALA A 265 12.39 -7.69 -9.58
CA ALA A 265 12.24 -6.64 -10.57
C ALA A 265 13.59 -5.97 -10.89
N PHE A 266 13.71 -5.45 -12.10
CA PHE A 266 14.91 -4.78 -12.59
C PHE A 266 14.51 -3.68 -13.59
N ILE A 267 15.41 -2.73 -13.80
CA ILE A 267 15.19 -1.64 -14.75
C ILE A 267 15.30 -2.18 -16.18
N PHE A 268 14.19 -2.12 -16.92
CA PHE A 268 14.19 -2.39 -18.35
C PHE A 268 14.87 -1.26 -19.14
N PRO A 269 15.52 -1.55 -20.28
CA PRO A 269 15.99 -0.52 -21.21
C PRO A 269 14.83 0.34 -21.71
N ALA A 270 15.09 1.61 -22.03
CA ALA A 270 14.07 2.55 -22.48
C ALA A 270 13.28 2.07 -23.72
N SER A 271 13.86 1.19 -24.54
CA SER A 271 13.18 0.55 -25.67
C SER A 271 11.96 -0.29 -25.29
N PHE A 272 11.84 -0.71 -24.02
CA PHE A 272 10.71 -1.47 -23.51
C PHE A 272 9.58 -0.61 -22.94
N ALA A 273 9.71 0.72 -22.91
CA ALA A 273 8.72 1.60 -22.29
C ALA A 273 7.30 1.36 -22.83
N ALA A 274 7.15 1.25 -24.17
CA ALA A 274 5.86 0.96 -24.78
C ALA A 274 5.30 -0.42 -24.41
N ALA A 275 6.15 -1.44 -24.26
CA ALA A 275 5.74 -2.78 -23.83
C ALA A 275 5.27 -2.78 -22.37
N ILE A 276 5.97 -2.07 -21.49
CA ILE A 276 5.61 -1.92 -20.07
C ILE A 276 4.26 -1.21 -19.91
N ASP A 277 4.07 -0.11 -20.63
CA ASP A 277 2.82 0.65 -20.60
C ASP A 277 1.66 -0.19 -21.16
N SER A 278 1.88 -0.87 -22.29
CA SER A 278 0.83 -1.67 -22.94
C SER A 278 0.44 -2.90 -22.11
N THR A 279 1.41 -3.65 -21.59
CA THR A 279 1.14 -4.80 -20.72
C THR A 279 0.43 -4.40 -19.42
N SER A 280 0.84 -3.29 -18.79
CA SER A 280 0.16 -2.75 -17.60
C SER A 280 -1.27 -2.33 -17.90
N SER A 281 -1.51 -1.64 -19.02
CA SER A 281 -2.85 -1.25 -19.45
C SER A 281 -3.74 -2.47 -19.72
N ILE A 282 -3.21 -3.48 -20.40
CA ILE A 282 -3.94 -4.73 -20.69
C ILE A 282 -4.29 -5.46 -19.39
N TYR A 283 -3.33 -5.59 -18.47
CA TYR A 283 -3.59 -6.18 -17.15
C TYR A 283 -4.70 -5.43 -16.40
N ASN A 284 -4.59 -4.11 -16.23
CA ASN A 284 -5.57 -3.33 -15.49
C ASN A 284 -6.98 -3.43 -16.09
N GLN A 285 -7.08 -3.39 -17.43
CA GLN A 285 -8.36 -3.56 -18.13
C GLN A 285 -8.97 -4.93 -17.86
N TRP A 286 -8.21 -6.01 -18.02
CA TRP A 286 -8.72 -7.37 -17.84
C TRP A 286 -9.00 -7.71 -16.37
N ALA A 287 -8.13 -7.30 -15.45
CA ALA A 287 -8.33 -7.45 -14.02
C ALA A 287 -9.65 -6.81 -13.58
N TYR A 288 -9.96 -5.59 -14.04
CA TYR A 288 -11.26 -4.97 -13.79
C TYR A 288 -12.42 -5.78 -14.37
N GLN A 289 -12.31 -6.27 -15.61
CA GLN A 289 -13.36 -7.04 -16.26
C GLN A 289 -13.66 -8.34 -15.51
N PHE A 290 -12.62 -9.05 -15.05
CA PHE A 290 -12.76 -10.25 -14.24
C PHE A 290 -13.36 -9.93 -12.86
N VAL A 291 -12.78 -8.99 -12.11
CA VAL A 291 -13.25 -8.64 -10.76
C VAL A 291 -14.68 -8.12 -10.76
N SER A 292 -15.06 -7.28 -11.73
CA SER A 292 -16.43 -6.76 -11.85
C SER A 292 -17.43 -7.77 -12.44
N GLY A 293 -16.98 -8.94 -12.92
CA GLY A 293 -17.83 -9.94 -13.56
C GLY A 293 -18.26 -9.60 -14.99
N LYS A 294 -17.70 -8.54 -15.61
CA LYS A 294 -17.94 -8.21 -17.02
C LYS A 294 -17.29 -9.20 -17.99
N ALA A 295 -16.28 -9.94 -17.53
CA ALA A 295 -15.72 -11.10 -18.23
C ALA A 295 -15.67 -12.32 -17.29
N SER A 296 -16.02 -13.50 -17.82
CA SER A 296 -15.80 -14.79 -17.14
C SER A 296 -14.32 -15.15 -17.14
N PHE A 297 -13.85 -15.81 -16.08
CA PHE A 297 -12.50 -16.39 -15.99
C PHE A 297 -12.21 -17.46 -17.06
N ASP A 298 -13.21 -17.97 -17.76
CA ASP A 298 -13.00 -18.82 -18.96
C ASP A 298 -12.22 -18.09 -20.06
N LYS A 299 -12.17 -16.75 -20.02
CA LYS A 299 -11.37 -15.91 -20.93
C LYS A 299 -9.94 -15.67 -20.44
N TRP A 300 -9.47 -16.38 -19.40
CA TRP A 300 -8.12 -16.21 -18.87
C TRP A 300 -7.04 -16.38 -19.95
N ASP A 301 -7.14 -17.42 -20.78
CA ASP A 301 -6.14 -17.68 -21.84
C ASP A 301 -6.15 -16.60 -22.92
N GLN A 302 -7.31 -15.98 -23.18
CA GLN A 302 -7.43 -14.82 -24.06
C GLN A 302 -6.70 -13.61 -23.47
N TYR A 303 -6.88 -13.34 -22.18
CA TYR A 303 -6.15 -12.29 -21.47
C TYR A 303 -4.63 -12.54 -21.53
N VAL A 304 -4.17 -13.73 -21.16
CA VAL A 304 -2.74 -14.09 -21.17
C VAL A 304 -2.16 -13.92 -22.57
N SER A 305 -2.88 -14.33 -23.62
CA SER A 305 -2.46 -14.14 -25.01
C SER A 305 -2.36 -12.66 -25.40
N ALA A 306 -3.33 -11.84 -24.97
CA ALA A 306 -3.30 -10.40 -25.21
C ALA A 306 -2.13 -9.71 -24.49
N TRP A 307 -1.87 -10.07 -23.24
CA TRP A 307 -0.74 -9.53 -22.47
C TRP A 307 0.61 -9.91 -23.10
N LYS A 308 0.76 -11.17 -23.51
CA LYS A 308 1.96 -11.65 -24.22
C LYS A 308 2.19 -10.89 -25.54
N ALA A 309 1.13 -10.68 -26.32
CA ALA A 309 1.18 -9.95 -27.58
C ALA A 309 1.46 -8.44 -27.41
N ALA A 310 1.07 -7.86 -26.28
CA ALA A 310 1.31 -6.45 -25.93
C ALA A 310 2.77 -6.11 -25.56
N GLY A 311 3.71 -7.05 -25.77
CA GLY A 311 5.12 -6.90 -25.43
C GLY A 311 5.58 -7.79 -24.27
N GLY A 312 4.64 -8.50 -23.62
CA GLY A 312 4.94 -9.41 -22.52
C GLY A 312 5.90 -10.54 -22.88
N ASN A 313 5.88 -11.05 -24.12
CA ASN A 313 6.85 -12.06 -24.58
C ASN A 313 8.28 -11.52 -24.57
N ALA A 314 8.51 -10.36 -25.19
CA ALA A 314 9.82 -9.73 -25.23
C ALA A 314 10.32 -9.37 -23.82
N MET A 315 9.42 -8.91 -22.95
CA MET A 315 9.75 -8.65 -21.54
C MET A 315 10.16 -9.92 -20.80
N THR A 316 9.47 -11.04 -21.05
CA THR A 316 9.77 -12.33 -20.42
C THR A 316 11.11 -12.88 -20.91
N GLU A 317 11.39 -12.82 -22.21
CA GLU A 317 12.70 -13.22 -22.77
C GLU A 317 13.85 -12.41 -22.17
N TYR A 318 13.69 -11.09 -22.08
CA TYR A 318 14.69 -10.24 -21.44
C TYR A 318 14.85 -10.55 -19.94
N ALA A 319 13.75 -10.83 -19.24
CA ALA A 319 13.81 -11.24 -17.84
C ALA A 319 14.54 -12.58 -17.63
N GLU A 320 14.35 -13.54 -18.53
CA GLU A 320 15.11 -14.80 -18.53
C GLU A 320 16.60 -14.56 -18.74
N GLU A 321 17.01 -13.56 -19.52
CA GLU A 321 18.43 -13.21 -19.65
C GLU A 321 19.00 -12.53 -18.40
N LYS A 322 18.18 -11.74 -17.69
CA LYS A 322 18.62 -10.99 -16.49
C LYS A 322 18.61 -11.78 -15.20
N LEU A 323 17.74 -12.79 -15.09
CA LEU A 323 17.52 -13.56 -13.87
C LEU A 323 18.09 -14.99 -13.92
N LYS A 324 18.83 -15.34 -15.00
CA LYS A 324 19.68 -16.54 -15.06
C LYS A 324 20.89 -16.41 -14.15
#